data_AF-A0A7S0WZ71-F1
#
_entry.id   AF-A0A7S0WZ71-F1
#
_cell.length_a   1.000
_cell.length_b   1.000
_cell.length_c   1.000
_cell.angle_alpha   90.00
_cell.angle_beta   90.00
_cell.angle_gamma   90.00
#
_symmetry.space_group_name_H-M   'P 1'
#
loop_
_entity.id
_entity.type
_entity.pdbx_description
1 polymer ?
#
loop_
_entity_poly.entity_id
_entity_poly.type
_entity_poly.pdbx_seq_one_letter_code
_entity_poly.pdbx_strand_id
1 'polypeptide(L)'
;CHKADSRATRAWRSLTKSGASCVLDCLPPSAEDTLSNPPYAIANTGFQRGPLWHKTVPPSARHAGGALPHYAAHNLYALAMAKTTYAAYVNGTGGSQRPFLLSRASFPGLGAYSAHWTGDNGAGWGDLAWSVAGVINSGLWGVPLVGADVCGFLRDTTQELCARWLEAGAFYPFMRDHSDKGAMRQEAYLWPATTAAAKGALALRLRLLPYLYTAFHSAHTRGGA
;
A
#
# COMPACT_ATOMS: atom_id res chain seq x y z
N CYS A 1 2.73 11.98 17.25
CA CYS A 1 2.15 10.80 16.57
C CYS A 1 0.79 11.16 15.93
N HIS A 2 0.77 11.86 14.79
CA HIS A 2 -0.46 11.98 14.00
C HIS A 2 -0.63 10.70 13.19
N LYS A 3 -1.78 10.03 13.36
CA LYS A 3 -2.27 8.84 12.64
C LYS A 3 -1.33 8.33 11.53
N ALA A 4 -0.45 7.39 11.88
CA ALA A 4 -0.07 6.38 10.90
C ALA A 4 -1.38 5.66 10.56
N ASP A 5 -1.80 5.78 9.31
CA ASP A 5 -3.09 5.34 8.77
C ASP A 5 -3.63 4.07 9.44
N SER A 6 -4.78 4.23 10.09
CA SER A 6 -5.35 3.32 11.08
C SER A 6 -6.08 2.11 10.46
N ARG A 7 -5.67 1.63 9.27
CA ARG A 7 -6.40 0.57 8.57
C ARG A 7 -5.61 -0.71 8.25
N ALA A 8 -4.32 -0.82 8.58
CA ALA A 8 -3.55 -2.06 8.34
C ALA A 8 -2.81 -2.66 9.55
N THR A 9 -2.81 -2.04 10.73
CA THR A 9 -2.11 -2.57 11.92
C THR A 9 -3.06 -2.82 13.07
N ARG A 10 -3.79 -3.95 13.02
CA ARG A 10 -4.36 -4.58 14.23
C ARG A 10 -3.84 -6.01 14.36
N ALA A 11 -2.57 -6.13 14.69
CA ALA A 11 -2.03 -7.31 15.37
C ALA A 11 -0.72 -6.90 16.05
N TRP A 12 -0.83 -6.37 17.27
CA TRP A 12 0.30 -6.33 18.21
C TRP A 12 -0.06 -7.29 19.34
N ARG A 13 0.43 -8.54 19.24
CA ARG A 13 0.39 -9.45 20.39
C ARG A 13 1.51 -9.07 21.33
N SER A 14 1.09 -8.63 22.51
CA SER A 14 1.90 -8.51 23.72
C SER A 14 2.67 -9.80 23.98
N LEU A 15 4.00 -9.71 24.04
CA LEU A 15 4.80 -10.63 24.84
C LEU A 15 5.19 -9.88 26.11
N THR A 16 4.30 -9.89 27.10
CA THR A 16 4.60 -9.50 28.47
C THR A 16 5.65 -10.46 29.03
N LYS A 17 6.93 -10.06 28.99
CA LYS A 17 7.87 -10.43 30.05
C LYS A 17 7.82 -9.31 31.09
N SER A 18 7.70 -9.72 32.36
CA SER A 18 7.53 -8.86 33.53
C SER A 18 8.52 -7.70 33.58
N GLY A 19 8.00 -6.47 33.74
CA GLY A 19 8.77 -5.30 34.18
C GLY A 19 8.97 -4.17 33.16
N ALA A 20 8.63 -4.34 31.87
CA ALA A 20 8.72 -3.27 30.89
C ALA A 20 7.33 -2.78 30.46
N SER A 21 6.96 -1.56 30.86
CA SER A 21 5.85 -0.83 30.24
C SER A 21 6.33 -0.34 28.88
N CYS A 22 5.93 -1.01 27.80
CA CYS A 22 6.16 -0.50 26.44
C CYS A 22 5.17 0.64 26.16
N VAL A 23 5.51 1.84 26.62
CA VAL A 23 4.81 3.06 26.23
C VAL A 23 5.44 3.58 24.95
N LEU A 24 4.63 3.78 23.91
CA LEU A 24 5.06 4.60 22.78
C LEU A 24 5.04 6.06 23.27
N ASP A 25 6.18 6.53 23.76
CA ASP A 25 6.31 7.92 24.14
C ASP A 25 6.46 8.78 22.87
N CYS A 26 5.49 9.66 22.64
CA CYS A 26 5.37 10.44 21.41
C CYS A 26 6.09 11.80 21.53
N LEU A 27 7.19 11.83 22.28
CA LEU A 27 8.05 13.01 22.40
C LEU A 27 9.01 13.08 21.21
N PRO A 28 9.35 14.30 20.74
CA PRO A 28 10.44 14.45 19.80
C PRO A 28 11.73 13.87 20.42
N PRO A 29 12.53 13.11 19.65
CA PRO A 29 13.78 12.57 20.16
C PRO A 29 14.74 13.70 20.54
N SER A 30 15.60 13.44 21.54
CA SER A 30 16.66 14.37 21.95
C SER A 30 17.50 14.79 20.74
N ALA A 31 17.99 16.03 20.75
CA ALA A 31 18.95 16.51 19.75
C ALA A 31 20.22 15.65 19.69
N GLU A 32 20.59 15.01 20.80
CA GLU A 32 21.75 14.13 20.93
C GLU A 32 21.53 12.72 20.36
N ASP A 33 20.29 12.35 20.04
CA ASP A 33 19.98 11.07 19.41
C ASP A 33 20.44 11.08 17.94
N THR A 34 21.65 10.58 17.72
CA THR A 34 22.28 10.52 16.39
C THR A 34 21.56 9.59 15.41
N LEU A 35 20.71 8.66 15.87
CA LEU A 35 19.88 7.84 14.98
C LEU A 35 18.69 8.64 14.49
N SER A 36 18.10 9.46 15.37
CA SER A 36 17.00 10.35 15.01
C SER A 36 17.46 11.59 14.23
N ASN A 37 18.70 12.04 14.47
CA ASN A 37 19.35 13.20 13.86
C ASN A 37 20.69 12.77 13.22
N PRO A 38 20.67 12.01 12.12
CA PRO A 38 21.90 11.54 11.48
C PRO A 38 22.72 12.70 10.94
N PRO A 39 24.06 12.55 10.84
CA PRO A 39 24.95 13.61 10.33
C PRO A 39 24.60 14.03 8.89
N TYR A 40 24.01 13.12 8.11
CA TYR A 40 23.44 13.40 6.81
C TYR A 40 21.92 13.23 6.84
N ALA A 41 21.19 14.34 6.78
CA ALA A 41 19.74 14.35 6.67
C ALA A 41 19.30 14.21 5.21
N ILE A 42 18.54 13.17 4.91
CA ILE A 42 17.92 12.97 3.60
C ILE A 42 16.82 14.00 3.35
N ALA A 43 16.45 14.19 2.08
CA ALA A 43 15.31 15.01 1.68
C ALA A 43 13.98 14.29 1.98
N ASN A 44 13.60 14.20 3.26
CA ASN A 44 12.39 13.51 3.69
C ASN A 44 11.15 14.42 3.55
N THR A 45 10.09 13.93 2.89
CA THR A 45 8.75 14.56 2.85
C THR A 45 8.71 16.05 2.50
N GLY A 46 9.39 16.45 1.42
CA GLY A 46 9.37 17.84 0.94
C GLY A 46 10.24 18.82 1.74
N PHE A 47 10.87 18.37 2.82
CA PHE A 47 11.95 19.09 3.46
C PHE A 47 13.26 18.79 2.73
N GLN A 48 14.07 19.81 2.43
CA GLN A 48 15.41 19.58 1.87
C GLN A 48 16.32 18.80 2.85
N ARG A 49 16.06 18.89 4.16
CA ARG A 49 16.71 18.12 5.24
C ARG A 49 15.69 17.82 6.35
N GLY A 50 14.88 16.79 6.14
CA GLY A 50 13.77 16.45 7.04
C GLY A 50 14.17 15.45 8.14
N PRO A 51 13.61 15.55 9.36
CA PRO A 51 13.86 14.55 10.40
C PRO A 51 13.32 13.17 10.01
N LEU A 52 14.05 12.10 10.35
CA LEU A 52 13.65 10.72 10.02
C LEU A 52 12.46 10.23 10.86
N TRP A 53 12.28 10.78 12.06
CA TRP A 53 11.18 10.44 12.96
C TRP A 53 9.84 11.12 12.60
N HIS A 54 9.80 11.96 11.57
CA HIS A 54 8.58 12.66 11.17
C HIS A 54 7.49 11.67 10.76
N LYS A 55 6.34 11.71 11.45
CA LYS A 55 5.15 10.87 11.20
C LYS A 55 5.43 9.35 11.20
N THR A 56 6.44 8.89 11.95
CA THR A 56 6.71 7.46 12.11
C THR A 56 7.25 7.11 13.49
N VAL A 57 7.62 5.85 13.71
CA VAL A 57 8.32 5.38 14.90
C VAL A 57 9.73 6.00 14.95
N PRO A 58 10.20 6.48 16.11
CA PRO A 58 11.54 7.04 16.23
C PRO A 58 12.64 6.05 15.77
N PRO A 59 13.66 6.51 15.02
CA PRO A 59 14.74 5.63 14.56
C PRO A 59 15.51 4.92 15.68
N SER A 60 15.58 5.50 16.88
CA SER A 60 16.21 4.90 18.05
C SER A 60 15.38 3.79 18.73
N ALA A 61 14.10 3.64 18.37
CA ALA A 61 13.27 2.53 18.87
C ALA A 61 13.90 1.18 18.50
N ARG A 62 13.81 0.19 19.39
CA ARG A 62 14.44 -1.12 19.19
C ARG A 62 13.42 -2.19 18.83
N HIS A 63 13.75 -3.02 17.85
CA HIS A 63 12.96 -4.21 17.49
C HIS A 63 13.24 -5.37 18.46
N ALA A 64 12.55 -6.50 18.26
CA ALA A 64 12.67 -7.68 19.11
C ALA A 64 14.13 -8.11 19.34
N GLY A 65 14.46 -8.47 20.59
CA GLY A 65 15.82 -8.80 21.00
C GLY A 65 16.73 -7.59 21.26
N GLY A 66 16.25 -6.36 21.06
CA GLY A 66 16.95 -5.13 21.42
C GLY A 66 18.14 -4.75 20.53
N ALA A 67 18.65 -5.65 19.70
CA ALA A 67 19.86 -5.44 18.91
C ALA A 67 19.66 -4.53 17.69
N LEU A 68 18.48 -4.57 17.06
CA LEU A 68 18.23 -3.87 15.80
C LEU A 68 17.45 -2.56 16.02
N PRO A 69 18.05 -1.38 15.79
CA PRO A 69 17.33 -0.12 15.84
C PRO A 69 16.37 0.03 14.66
N HIS A 70 15.29 0.77 14.85
CA HIS A 70 14.31 1.08 13.82
C HIS A 70 14.95 1.84 12.65
N TYR A 71 15.99 2.64 12.90
CA TYR A 71 16.83 3.28 11.89
C TYR A 71 17.24 2.32 10.76
N ALA A 72 17.68 1.10 11.10
CA ALA A 72 18.13 0.12 10.12
C ALA A 72 16.99 -0.71 9.51
N ALA A 73 15.84 -0.80 10.19
CA ALA A 73 14.75 -1.71 9.85
C ALA A 73 13.48 -1.00 9.33
N HIS A 74 13.45 0.33 9.34
CA HIS A 74 12.26 1.14 9.04
C HIS A 74 11.60 0.73 7.71
N ASN A 75 12.37 0.72 6.63
CA ASN A 75 11.87 0.36 5.31
C ASN A 75 11.54 -1.15 5.15
N LEU A 76 12.05 -2.01 6.04
CA LEU A 76 11.76 -3.44 6.02
C LEU A 76 10.46 -3.79 6.74
N TYR A 77 9.90 -2.85 7.51
CA TYR A 77 8.81 -3.09 8.42
C TYR A 77 7.58 -3.68 7.71
N ALA A 78 7.19 -3.11 6.58
CA ALA A 78 6.03 -3.57 5.81
C ALA A 78 6.26 -4.95 5.17
N LEU A 79 7.48 -5.23 4.69
CA LEU A 79 7.83 -6.55 4.17
C LEU A 79 7.77 -7.62 5.27
N ALA A 80 8.29 -7.32 6.47
CA ALA A 80 8.22 -8.21 7.61
C ALA A 80 6.77 -8.50 8.04
N MET A 81 5.91 -7.48 8.06
CA MET A 81 4.48 -7.65 8.31
C MET A 81 3.82 -8.53 7.23
N ALA A 82 4.03 -8.23 5.94
CA ALA A 82 3.44 -8.99 4.84
C ALA A 82 3.83 -10.48 4.90
N LYS A 83 5.11 -10.79 5.15
CA LYS A 83 5.59 -12.17 5.34
C LYS A 83 4.87 -12.87 6.50
N THR A 84 4.76 -12.19 7.63
CA THR A 84 4.15 -12.75 8.85
C THR A 84 2.65 -12.98 8.65
N THR A 85 1.93 -12.01 8.08
CA THR A 85 0.50 -12.14 7.78
C THR A 85 0.23 -13.24 6.76
N TYR A 86 1.07 -13.36 5.72
CA TYR A 86 0.95 -14.44 4.73
C TYR A 86 1.10 -15.81 5.40
N ALA A 87 2.18 -16.02 6.17
CA ALA A 87 2.43 -17.27 6.86
C ALA A 87 1.32 -17.62 7.88
N ALA A 88 0.83 -16.62 8.62
CA ALA A 88 -0.27 -16.80 9.56
C ALA A 88 -1.55 -17.26 8.85
N TYR A 89 -1.87 -16.70 7.68
CA TYR A 89 -3.04 -17.12 6.90
C TYR A 89 -2.89 -18.54 6.35
N VAL A 90 -1.74 -18.85 5.75
CA VAL A 90 -1.45 -20.21 5.23
C VAL A 90 -1.58 -21.24 6.35
N ASN A 91 -1.00 -20.98 7.52
CA ASN A 91 -1.09 -21.88 8.66
C ASN A 91 -2.53 -22.00 9.19
N GLY A 92 -3.24 -20.87 9.31
CA GLY A 92 -4.62 -20.86 9.82
C GLY A 92 -5.62 -21.60 8.92
N THR A 93 -5.33 -21.71 7.63
CA THR A 93 -6.16 -22.44 6.64
C THR A 93 -5.63 -23.84 6.34
N GLY A 94 -4.53 -24.27 6.97
CA GLY A 94 -3.85 -25.53 6.65
C GLY A 94 -3.34 -25.60 5.21
N GLY A 95 -3.09 -24.46 4.58
CA GLY A 95 -2.67 -24.36 3.17
C GLY A 95 -3.77 -24.64 2.15
N SER A 96 -5.03 -24.82 2.57
CA SER A 96 -6.14 -25.12 1.67
C SER A 96 -6.58 -23.92 0.81
N GLN A 97 -6.20 -22.70 1.18
CA GLN A 97 -6.59 -21.47 0.49
C GLN A 97 -5.38 -20.60 0.18
N ARG A 98 -5.37 -20.00 -1.03
CA ARG A 98 -4.37 -19.00 -1.40
C ARG A 98 -4.69 -17.66 -0.71
N PRO A 99 -3.77 -17.07 0.07
CA PRO A 99 -3.99 -15.77 0.68
C PRO A 99 -4.07 -14.65 -0.36
N PHE A 100 -4.88 -13.63 -0.08
CA PHE A 100 -4.80 -12.32 -0.73
C PHE A 100 -4.52 -11.25 0.33
N LEU A 101 -3.39 -10.56 0.19
CA LEU A 101 -2.96 -9.47 1.05
C LEU A 101 -2.77 -8.21 0.20
N LEU A 102 -3.07 -7.05 0.77
CA LEU A 102 -2.84 -5.75 0.15
C LEU A 102 -2.05 -4.87 1.13
N SER A 103 -0.85 -4.45 0.75
CA SER A 103 0.07 -3.66 1.59
C SER A 103 0.35 -2.30 0.96
N ARG A 104 0.35 -1.26 1.81
CA ARG A 104 0.67 0.10 1.38
C ARG A 104 2.16 0.33 1.27
N ALA A 105 2.89 0.18 2.38
CA ALA A 105 4.34 0.30 2.33
C ALA A 105 4.94 -0.96 1.71
N SER A 106 6.08 -0.79 1.01
CA SER A 106 6.73 -1.83 0.24
C SER A 106 8.25 -1.73 0.33
N PHE A 107 8.90 -2.85 0.05
CA PHE A 107 10.35 -3.00 -0.09
C PHE A 107 10.60 -4.11 -1.13
N PRO A 108 11.75 -4.14 -1.84
CA PRO A 108 12.07 -5.24 -2.73
C PRO A 108 11.80 -6.62 -2.11
N GLY A 109 11.06 -7.45 -2.85
CA GLY A 109 10.58 -8.76 -2.39
C GLY A 109 9.16 -8.78 -1.81
N LEU A 110 8.48 -7.63 -1.67
CA LEU A 110 7.07 -7.59 -1.21
C LEU A 110 6.13 -8.43 -2.09
N GLY A 111 6.32 -8.38 -3.42
CA GLY A 111 5.40 -9.01 -4.37
C GLY A 111 5.31 -10.54 -4.27
N ALA A 112 6.23 -11.19 -3.55
CA ALA A 112 6.11 -12.61 -3.22
C ALA A 112 5.01 -12.91 -2.18
N TYR A 113 4.54 -11.90 -1.44
CA TYR A 113 3.64 -12.06 -0.28
C TYR A 113 2.37 -11.23 -0.37
N SER A 114 2.40 -10.08 -1.06
CA SER A 114 1.30 -9.12 -1.05
C SER A 114 1.15 -8.38 -2.38
N ALA A 115 -0.10 -8.06 -2.71
CA ALA A 115 -0.44 -7.00 -3.65
C ALA A 115 -0.09 -5.61 -3.09
N HIS A 116 -0.13 -4.60 -3.95
CA HIS A 116 0.09 -3.19 -3.61
C HIS A 116 -0.98 -2.30 -4.26
N TRP A 117 -1.13 -1.08 -3.77
CA TRP A 117 -1.87 -0.03 -4.48
C TRP A 117 -1.12 1.29 -4.36
N THR A 118 -1.31 2.20 -5.32
CA THR A 118 -0.52 3.44 -5.43
C THR A 118 -0.72 4.44 -4.28
N GLY A 119 -1.56 4.14 -3.29
CA GLY A 119 -1.85 5.00 -2.16
C GLY A 119 -2.90 6.06 -2.47
N ASP A 120 -2.86 7.12 -1.67
CA ASP A 120 -3.88 8.16 -1.58
C ASP A 120 -3.75 9.17 -2.75
N ASN A 121 -4.24 8.79 -3.94
CA ASN A 121 -4.27 9.64 -5.13
C ASN A 121 -5.39 10.68 -5.09
N GLY A 122 -5.29 11.73 -5.91
CA GLY A 122 -6.37 12.71 -6.09
C GLY A 122 -7.38 12.30 -7.16
N ALA A 123 -8.60 12.83 -7.06
CA ALA A 123 -9.61 12.79 -8.11
C ALA A 123 -9.31 13.85 -9.19
N GLY A 124 -8.21 13.66 -9.93
CA GLY A 124 -7.79 14.56 -11.00
C GLY A 124 -7.30 13.83 -12.26
N TRP A 125 -7.40 14.50 -13.42
CA TRP A 125 -6.89 13.94 -14.69
C TRP A 125 -5.39 13.65 -14.68
N GLY A 126 -4.62 14.47 -13.97
CA GLY A 126 -3.19 14.21 -13.75
C GLY A 126 -2.96 12.91 -12.99
N ASP A 127 -3.70 12.68 -11.89
CA ASP A 127 -3.62 11.45 -11.10
C ASP A 127 -4.03 10.19 -11.90
N LEU A 128 -5.03 10.31 -12.79
CA LEU A 128 -5.34 9.25 -13.76
C LEU A 128 -4.13 8.93 -14.64
N ALA A 129 -3.43 9.93 -15.17
CA ALA A 129 -2.22 9.68 -15.96
C ALA A 129 -1.09 9.07 -15.10
N TRP A 130 -0.84 9.60 -13.89
CA TRP A 130 0.17 9.09 -12.97
C TRP A 130 -0.07 7.64 -12.54
N SER A 131 -1.33 7.23 -12.43
CA SER A 131 -1.69 5.85 -12.06
C SER A 131 -1.09 4.81 -13.01
N VAL A 132 -1.03 5.10 -14.31
CA VAL A 132 -0.48 4.19 -15.33
C VAL A 132 1.01 3.98 -15.08
N ALA A 133 1.75 5.07 -14.87
CA ALA A 133 3.17 5.00 -14.55
C ALA A 133 3.41 4.27 -13.22
N GLY A 134 2.61 4.54 -12.19
CA GLY A 134 2.70 3.85 -10.89
C GLY A 134 2.48 2.34 -10.98
N VAL A 135 1.50 1.92 -11.78
CA VAL A 135 1.22 0.49 -12.01
C VAL A 135 2.35 -0.19 -12.76
N ILE A 136 2.87 0.41 -13.84
CA ILE A 136 3.98 -0.14 -14.62
C ILE A 136 5.26 -0.25 -13.76
N ASN A 137 5.59 0.81 -13.02
CA ASN A 137 6.78 0.85 -12.17
C ASN A 137 6.74 -0.23 -11.08
N SER A 138 5.56 -0.49 -10.50
CA SER A 138 5.40 -1.54 -9.50
C SER A 138 5.69 -2.93 -10.08
N GLY A 139 5.33 -3.16 -11.34
CA GLY A 139 5.72 -4.37 -12.09
C GLY A 139 7.24 -4.53 -12.19
N LEU A 140 7.96 -3.45 -12.53
CA LEU A 140 9.44 -3.42 -12.58
C LEU A 140 10.08 -3.71 -11.21
N TRP A 141 9.42 -3.32 -10.12
CA TRP A 141 9.89 -3.59 -8.75
C TRP A 141 9.47 -4.97 -8.23
N GLY A 142 8.93 -5.84 -9.09
CA GLY A 142 8.56 -7.21 -8.75
C GLY A 142 7.23 -7.32 -7.99
N VAL A 143 6.31 -6.36 -8.15
CA VAL A 143 4.96 -6.39 -7.58
C VAL A 143 3.92 -6.32 -8.70
N PRO A 144 3.55 -7.46 -9.33
CA PRO A 144 2.71 -7.47 -10.52
C PRO A 144 1.22 -7.24 -10.23
N LEU A 145 0.74 -7.50 -9.01
CA LEU A 145 -0.65 -7.29 -8.61
C LEU A 145 -0.80 -5.92 -7.95
N VAL A 146 -0.98 -4.90 -8.77
CA VAL A 146 -1.06 -3.49 -8.36
C VAL A 146 -2.16 -2.71 -9.10
N GLY A 147 -2.64 -1.64 -8.49
CA GLY A 147 -3.60 -0.71 -9.07
C GLY A 147 -3.65 0.62 -8.34
N ALA A 148 -4.39 1.57 -8.88
CA ALA A 148 -4.74 2.82 -8.21
C ALA A 148 -6.20 2.79 -7.74
N ASP A 149 -6.54 3.71 -6.83
CA ASP A 149 -7.91 3.94 -6.44
C ASP A 149 -8.65 4.65 -7.59
N VAL A 150 -9.54 3.89 -8.24
CA VAL A 150 -10.30 4.33 -9.41
C VAL A 150 -11.26 5.45 -9.01
N CYS A 151 -11.40 6.45 -9.89
CA CYS A 151 -12.07 7.72 -9.65
C CYS A 151 -11.36 8.68 -8.67
N GLY A 152 -10.30 8.20 -7.99
CA GLY A 152 -9.49 8.99 -7.06
C GLY A 152 -9.91 8.81 -5.60
N PHE A 153 -8.95 8.84 -4.70
CA PHE A 153 -9.19 8.69 -3.26
C PHE A 153 -9.52 10.03 -2.58
N LEU A 154 -8.73 11.07 -2.85
CA LEU A 154 -8.87 12.41 -2.29
C LEU A 154 -9.70 13.31 -3.20
N ARG A 155 -10.52 14.18 -2.57
CA ARG A 155 -11.40 15.18 -3.23
C ARG A 155 -12.57 14.54 -3.98
N ASP A 156 -13.51 15.39 -4.37
CA ASP A 156 -14.68 14.98 -5.13
C ASP A 156 -14.32 14.76 -6.61
N THR A 157 -14.70 13.60 -7.15
CA THR A 157 -14.57 13.30 -8.59
C THR A 157 -15.67 13.98 -9.41
N THR A 158 -15.48 14.02 -10.72
CA THR A 158 -16.55 14.34 -11.67
C THR A 158 -17.07 13.08 -12.36
N GLN A 159 -18.29 13.14 -12.92
CA GLN A 159 -18.90 12.02 -13.63
C GLN A 159 -18.05 11.56 -14.82
N GLU A 160 -17.53 12.52 -15.58
CA GLU A 160 -16.69 12.26 -16.75
C GLU A 160 -15.35 11.63 -16.34
N LEU A 161 -14.67 12.21 -15.35
CA LEU A 161 -13.41 11.66 -14.85
C LEU A 161 -13.59 10.23 -14.34
N CYS A 162 -14.63 9.98 -13.53
CA CYS A 162 -14.87 8.65 -12.98
C CYS A 162 -15.24 7.64 -14.07
N ALA A 163 -16.03 8.03 -15.09
CA ALA A 163 -16.33 7.17 -16.23
C ALA A 163 -15.05 6.78 -16.99
N ARG A 164 -14.16 7.74 -17.29
CA ARG A 164 -12.87 7.45 -17.94
C ARG A 164 -11.94 6.61 -17.07
N TRP A 165 -11.94 6.85 -15.77
CA TRP A 165 -11.12 6.07 -14.86
C TRP A 165 -11.64 4.65 -14.71
N LEU A 166 -12.94 4.41 -14.74
CA LEU A 166 -13.50 3.05 -14.78
C LEU A 166 -13.09 2.30 -16.04
N GLU A 167 -13.08 2.97 -17.19
CA GLU A 167 -12.59 2.41 -18.47
C GLU A 167 -11.11 2.02 -18.39
N ALA A 168 -10.25 2.94 -17.91
CA ALA A 168 -8.81 2.68 -17.79
C ALA A 168 -8.47 1.68 -16.68
N GLY A 169 -9.07 1.85 -15.50
CA GLY A 169 -8.82 1.05 -14.30
C GLY A 169 -9.29 -0.39 -14.43
N ALA A 170 -10.22 -0.68 -15.34
CA ALA A 170 -10.59 -2.05 -15.72
C ALA A 170 -9.41 -2.87 -16.28
N PHE A 171 -8.30 -2.24 -16.64
CA PHE A 171 -7.09 -2.91 -17.09
C PHE A 171 -5.98 -2.98 -16.04
N TYR A 172 -6.16 -2.39 -14.85
CA TYR A 172 -5.20 -2.58 -13.77
C TYR A 172 -5.18 -4.03 -13.30
N PRO A 173 -4.01 -4.61 -12.98
CA PRO A 173 -3.93 -5.93 -12.36
C PRO A 173 -4.83 -6.05 -11.12
N PHE A 174 -4.78 -5.05 -10.23
CA PHE A 174 -5.71 -4.87 -9.12
C PHE A 174 -6.66 -3.70 -9.42
N MET A 175 -7.96 -3.97 -9.53
CA MET A 175 -8.97 -2.93 -9.78
C MET A 175 -9.83 -2.73 -8.54
N ARG A 176 -9.89 -1.50 -8.03
CA ARG A 176 -10.72 -1.11 -6.88
C ARG A 176 -11.20 0.33 -7.04
N ASP A 177 -12.47 0.56 -6.75
CA ASP A 177 -13.02 1.89 -6.47
C ASP A 177 -12.95 2.14 -4.95
N HIS A 178 -12.29 3.23 -4.54
CA HIS A 178 -12.12 3.60 -3.15
C HIS A 178 -11.98 5.12 -3.00
N SER A 179 -12.70 5.69 -2.02
CA SER A 179 -12.63 7.11 -1.68
C SER A 179 -12.44 7.36 -0.18
N ASP A 180 -11.93 8.53 0.15
CA ASP A 180 -11.88 9.01 1.52
C ASP A 180 -13.30 9.27 2.07
N LYS A 181 -13.46 9.13 3.39
CA LYS A 181 -14.75 9.30 4.07
C LYS A 181 -15.33 10.71 3.88
N GLY A 182 -14.47 11.72 3.72
CA GLY A 182 -14.90 13.12 3.54
C GLY A 182 -15.28 13.48 2.10
N ALA A 183 -14.93 12.65 1.11
CA ALA A 183 -15.26 12.88 -0.28
C ALA A 183 -16.69 12.40 -0.60
N MET A 184 -17.25 12.92 -1.69
CA MET A 184 -18.52 12.46 -2.22
C MET A 184 -18.49 10.97 -2.58
N ARG A 185 -19.67 10.34 -2.58
CA ARG A 185 -19.83 8.95 -3.06
C ARG A 185 -19.57 8.89 -4.56
N GLN A 186 -18.89 7.83 -5.01
CA GLN A 186 -18.45 7.70 -6.40
C GLN A 186 -18.69 6.31 -7.01
N GLU A 187 -19.49 5.47 -6.35
CA GLU A 187 -19.76 4.13 -6.86
C GLU A 187 -20.29 4.15 -8.30
N ALA A 188 -19.85 3.18 -9.10
CA ALA A 188 -20.15 3.11 -10.53
C ALA A 188 -21.65 3.23 -10.88
N TYR A 189 -22.56 2.84 -9.99
CA TYR A 189 -24.02 2.89 -10.21
C TYR A 189 -24.66 4.26 -10.00
N LEU A 190 -23.93 5.27 -9.49
CA LEU A 190 -24.51 6.56 -9.12
C LEU A 190 -24.88 7.43 -10.33
N TRP A 191 -24.08 7.37 -11.40
CA TRP A 191 -24.32 8.13 -12.62
C TRP A 191 -24.56 7.21 -13.82
N PRO A 192 -25.43 7.60 -14.77
CA PRO A 192 -25.63 6.83 -15.99
C PRO A 192 -24.34 6.62 -16.79
N ALA A 193 -23.49 7.66 -16.87
CA ALA A 193 -22.22 7.60 -17.59
C ALA A 193 -21.23 6.60 -16.95
N THR A 194 -21.05 6.64 -15.63
CA THR A 194 -20.20 5.69 -14.91
C THR A 194 -20.75 4.27 -14.96
N THR A 195 -22.08 4.11 -14.93
CA THR A 195 -22.73 2.80 -15.03
C THR A 195 -22.47 2.18 -16.41
N ALA A 196 -22.61 2.96 -17.48
CA ALA A 196 -22.34 2.51 -18.84
C ALA A 196 -20.87 2.14 -19.03
N ALA A 197 -19.96 3.01 -18.59
CA ALA A 197 -18.51 2.78 -18.63
C ALA A 197 -18.12 1.51 -17.87
N ALA A 198 -18.57 1.35 -16.62
CA ALA A 198 -18.28 0.17 -15.81
C ALA A 198 -18.83 -1.10 -16.44
N LYS A 199 -20.07 -1.11 -16.95
CA LYS A 199 -20.63 -2.28 -17.63
C LYS A 199 -19.80 -2.72 -18.84
N GLY A 200 -19.42 -1.77 -19.70
CA GLY A 200 -18.60 -2.07 -20.88
C GLY A 200 -17.21 -2.59 -20.51
N ALA A 201 -16.51 -1.86 -19.66
CA ALA A 201 -15.13 -2.16 -19.29
C ALA A 201 -15.02 -3.44 -18.43
N LEU A 202 -15.90 -3.63 -17.45
CA LEU A 202 -15.91 -4.83 -16.62
C LEU A 202 -16.33 -6.07 -17.40
N ALA A 203 -17.25 -5.97 -18.35
CA ALA A 203 -17.60 -7.10 -19.21
C ALA A 203 -16.38 -7.62 -19.99
N LEU A 204 -15.57 -6.71 -20.54
CA LEU A 204 -14.32 -7.08 -21.20
C LEU A 204 -13.30 -7.66 -20.19
N ARG A 205 -13.11 -7.01 -19.04
CA ARG A 205 -12.20 -7.51 -17.99
C ARG A 205 -12.55 -8.94 -17.56
N LEU A 206 -13.83 -9.23 -17.35
CA LEU A 206 -14.32 -10.56 -16.96
C LEU A 206 -14.04 -11.61 -18.06
N ARG A 207 -14.18 -11.25 -19.34
CA ARG A 207 -13.78 -12.12 -20.46
C ARG A 207 -12.27 -12.35 -20.52
N LEU A 208 -11.47 -11.39 -20.09
CA LEU A 208 -10.00 -11.48 -20.04
C LEU A 208 -9.48 -12.17 -18.78
N LEU A 209 -10.31 -12.56 -17.82
CA LEU A 209 -9.85 -13.21 -16.59
C LEU A 209 -8.93 -14.43 -16.81
N PRO A 210 -9.20 -15.34 -17.77
CA PRO A 210 -8.28 -16.45 -18.03
C PRO A 210 -6.90 -15.99 -18.49
N TYR A 211 -6.84 -14.93 -19.31
CA TYR A 211 -5.60 -14.33 -19.77
C TYR A 211 -4.85 -13.66 -18.61
N LEU A 212 -5.55 -12.84 -17.82
CA LEU A 212 -4.97 -12.17 -16.65
C LEU A 212 -4.42 -13.19 -15.64
N TYR A 213 -5.16 -14.26 -15.37
CA TYR A 213 -4.70 -15.33 -14.48
C TYR A 213 -3.45 -16.03 -15.01
N THR A 214 -3.40 -16.29 -16.32
CA THR A 214 -2.21 -16.87 -16.98
C THR A 214 -1.01 -15.93 -16.92
N ALA A 215 -1.23 -14.62 -17.11
CA ALA A 215 -0.20 -13.61 -16.98
C ALA A 215 0.36 -13.56 -15.55
N PHE A 216 -0.49 -13.66 -14.51
CA PHE A 216 -0.03 -13.76 -13.13
C PHE A 216 0.75 -15.04 -12.86
N HIS A 217 0.36 -16.17 -13.45
CA HIS A 217 1.14 -17.41 -13.36
C HIS A 217 2.54 -17.25 -13.99
N SER A 218 2.64 -16.59 -15.16
CA SER A 218 3.94 -16.29 -15.78
C SER A 218 4.79 -15.36 -14.90
N ALA A 219 4.18 -14.30 -14.35
CA ALA A 219 4.86 -13.39 -13.42
C ALA A 219 5.38 -14.12 -12.18
N HIS A 220 4.60 -15.05 -11.62
CA HIS A 220 5.02 -15.84 -10.47
C HIS A 220 6.17 -16.80 -10.77
N THR A 221 6.13 -17.48 -11.92
CA THR A 221 7.11 -18.54 -12.24
C THR A 221 8.38 -18.04 -12.93
N ARG A 222 8.34 -16.87 -13.56
CA ARG A 222 9.44 -16.33 -14.38
C ARG A 222 9.76 -14.85 -14.13
N GLY A 223 9.03 -14.17 -13.26
CA GLY A 223 9.17 -12.73 -13.02
C GLY A 223 8.40 -11.84 -14.02
N GLY A 224 7.89 -12.39 -15.11
CA GLY A 224 7.10 -11.66 -16.12
C GLY A 224 7.29 -12.21 -17.52
N ALA A 225 6.70 -11.54 -18.50
CA ALA A 225 7.07 -11.60 -19.91
C ALA A 225 7.58 -10.22 -20.31
#